data_AF-A0A0D2DIZ2-F1
#
_entry.id   AF-A0A0D2DIZ2-F1
#
_cell.length_a   1.000
_cell.length_b   1.000
_cell.length_c   1.000
_cell.angle_alpha   90.00
_cell.angle_beta   90.00
_cell.angle_gamma   90.00
#
_symmetry.space_group_name_H-M   'P 1'
#
loop_
_entity.id
_entity.type
_entity.pdbx_description
1 polymer ?
#
loop_
_entity_poly.entity_id
_entity_poly.type
_entity_poly.pdbx_seq_one_letter_code
_entity_poly.pdbx_strand_id
1 'polypeptide(L)'
;MYTTPSADPEVSSDIDSFLGFATLLAFARGGFNVELALRVYRNITTDVYITSTSYREVPVLPREEDRDEDEGDPLRPRATATLLRDIPHFFAGRLFNARDIEVYFLFPHLPVDGEFIGLKQQQLYRWFDRIFLPALTSIAPAYILQHIPRSLR
;
A
#
# COMPACT_ATOMS: atom_id res chain seq x y z
N MET A 1 49.41 -33.90 13.55
CA MET A 1 48.01 -33.81 13.11
C MET A 1 47.65 -32.34 13.20
N TYR A 2 47.62 -31.61 12.08
CA TYR A 2 47.24 -30.20 12.09
C TYR A 2 45.72 -30.15 12.04
N THR A 3 45.08 -29.77 13.14
CA THR A 3 43.66 -29.44 13.18
C THR A 3 43.49 -28.05 12.58
N THR A 4 42.91 -27.98 11.39
CA THR A 4 42.46 -26.70 10.82
C THR A 4 41.40 -26.13 11.77
N PRO A 5 41.55 -24.89 12.25
CA PRO A 5 40.55 -24.29 13.14
C PRO A 5 39.19 -24.24 12.42
N SER A 6 38.12 -24.50 13.18
CA SER A 6 36.75 -24.34 12.71
C SER A 6 36.60 -22.91 12.20
N ALA A 7 36.34 -22.73 10.90
CA ALA A 7 35.93 -21.44 10.40
C ALA A 7 34.63 -21.07 11.11
N ASP A 8 34.55 -19.86 11.66
CA ASP A 8 33.29 -19.33 12.15
C ASP A 8 32.29 -19.36 10.99
N PRO A 9 31.02 -19.78 11.21
CA PRO A 9 30.04 -19.84 10.14
C PRO A 9 29.91 -18.45 9.50
N GLU A 10 30.23 -18.37 8.22
CA GLU A 10 30.03 -17.16 7.42
C GLU A 10 28.52 -16.99 7.24
N VAL A 11 27.91 -16.13 8.06
CA VAL A 11 26.50 -15.77 7.92
C VAL A 11 26.38 -14.88 6.70
N SER A 12 26.00 -15.46 5.56
CA SER A 12 25.53 -14.71 4.40
C SER A 12 24.04 -14.44 4.55
N SER A 13 23.60 -13.28 4.10
CA SER A 13 22.19 -12.92 3.99
C SER A 13 21.94 -12.46 2.56
N ASP A 14 20.93 -13.05 1.92
CA ASP A 14 20.43 -12.59 0.64
C ASP A 14 19.24 -11.66 0.89
N ILE A 15 19.24 -10.48 0.27
CA ILE A 15 18.12 -9.54 0.38
C ILE A 15 17.38 -9.58 -0.94
N ASP A 16 16.38 -10.48 -1.02
CA ASP A 16 15.55 -10.63 -2.22
C ASP A 16 14.59 -9.45 -2.42
N SER A 17 14.25 -8.73 -1.34
CA SER A 17 13.29 -7.61 -1.37
C SER A 17 13.48 -6.66 -0.19
N PHE A 18 13.27 -5.37 -0.44
CA PHE A 18 13.13 -4.35 0.61
C PHE A 18 11.84 -3.55 0.39
N LEU A 19 11.24 -3.09 1.50
CA LEU A 19 10.07 -2.22 1.49
C LEU A 19 10.37 -0.99 2.33
N GLY A 20 9.89 0.17 1.87
CA GLY A 20 9.90 1.40 2.63
C GLY A 20 8.56 2.13 2.50
N PHE A 21 8.11 2.74 3.59
CA PHE A 21 6.96 3.65 3.57
C PHE A 21 7.47 5.08 3.45
N ALA A 22 7.12 5.75 2.35
CA ALA A 22 7.47 7.15 2.17
C ALA A 22 6.66 8.01 3.16
N THR A 23 7.35 8.69 4.09
CA THR A 23 6.73 9.64 5.02
C THR A 23 6.72 11.07 4.48
N LEU A 24 7.57 11.37 3.51
CA LEU A 24 7.74 12.69 2.89
C LEU A 24 8.04 12.53 1.41
N LEU A 25 7.57 13.46 0.58
CA LEU A 25 7.83 13.51 -0.87
C LEU A 25 9.30 13.65 -1.25
N ALA A 26 10.17 13.97 -0.29
CA ALA A 26 11.62 14.05 -0.49
C ALA A 26 12.23 12.74 -1.05
N PHE A 27 11.60 11.59 -0.79
CA PHE A 27 12.02 10.32 -1.41
C PHE A 27 11.98 10.36 -2.95
N ALA A 28 11.11 11.19 -3.51
CA ALA A 28 10.92 11.38 -4.94
C ALA A 28 11.54 12.71 -5.43
N ARG A 29 12.67 13.14 -4.85
CA ARG A 29 13.35 14.40 -5.22
C ARG A 29 13.68 14.51 -6.72
N GLY A 30 13.98 13.40 -7.37
CA GLY A 30 14.22 13.35 -8.83
C GLY A 30 12.95 13.43 -9.67
N GLY A 31 11.78 13.39 -9.05
CA GLY A 31 10.47 13.29 -9.69
C GLY A 31 9.82 11.92 -9.45
N PHE A 32 8.49 11.90 -9.56
CA PHE A 32 7.67 10.70 -9.52
C PHE A 32 6.89 10.59 -10.84
N ASN A 33 7.13 9.52 -11.60
CA ASN A 33 6.35 9.24 -12.81
C ASN A 33 5.07 8.49 -12.40
N VAL A 34 3.97 9.23 -12.31
CA VAL A 34 2.66 8.72 -11.91
C VAL A 34 2.03 7.95 -13.08
N GLU A 35 1.83 6.65 -12.90
CA GLU A 35 1.16 5.76 -13.86
C GLU A 35 -0.13 5.20 -13.26
N LEU A 36 -1.23 5.94 -13.37
CA LEU A 36 -2.54 5.54 -12.82
C LEU A 36 -3.34 4.68 -13.81
N ALA A 37 -2.67 3.83 -14.58
CA ALA A 37 -3.31 2.85 -15.43
C ALA A 37 -3.53 1.55 -14.63
N LEU A 38 -4.70 0.92 -14.78
CA LEU A 38 -4.98 -0.39 -14.20
C LEU A 38 -4.14 -1.47 -14.89
N ARG A 39 -2.89 -1.61 -14.44
CA ARG A 39 -1.96 -2.66 -14.89
C ARG A 39 -1.96 -3.77 -13.85
N VAL A 40 -3.02 -4.60 -13.86
CA VAL A 40 -3.18 -5.72 -12.91
C VAL A 40 -1.92 -6.62 -12.88
N TYR A 41 -1.25 -6.81 -14.02
CA TYR A 41 -0.02 -7.59 -14.12
C TYR A 41 1.20 -6.98 -13.39
N ARG A 42 1.12 -5.72 -12.93
CA ARG A 42 2.15 -5.07 -12.10
C ARG A 42 1.81 -5.09 -10.61
N ASN A 43 0.64 -5.59 -10.22
CA ASN A 43 0.36 -5.81 -8.81
C ASN A 43 1.39 -6.77 -8.25
N ILE A 44 1.64 -6.67 -6.96
CA ILE A 44 2.55 -7.53 -6.23
C ILE A 44 1.94 -8.93 -6.26
N THR A 45 2.41 -9.78 -7.19
CA THR A 45 1.98 -11.17 -7.32
C THR A 45 3.04 -12.14 -6.82
N THR A 46 4.31 -11.73 -6.86
CA THR A 46 5.47 -12.51 -6.46
C THR A 46 5.59 -12.69 -4.96
N ASP A 47 6.43 -13.63 -4.53
CA ASP A 47 6.68 -14.02 -3.15
C ASP A 47 7.48 -12.96 -2.37
N VAL A 48 6.88 -11.77 -2.23
CA VAL A 48 7.34 -10.79 -1.25
C VAL A 48 6.78 -11.25 0.11
N TYR A 49 7.59 -11.98 0.88
CA TYR A 49 7.27 -12.40 2.26
C TYR A 49 7.31 -11.24 3.27
N ILE A 50 6.72 -10.10 2.90
CA ILE A 50 6.60 -8.94 3.78
C ILE A 50 5.19 -8.92 4.33
N THR A 51 5.08 -8.90 5.66
CA THR A 51 3.81 -8.77 6.35
C THR A 51 3.56 -7.31 6.72
N SER A 52 2.30 -6.90 6.65
CA SER A 52 1.82 -5.58 7.09
C SER A 52 0.45 -5.75 7.75
N THR A 53 -0.13 -4.66 8.27
CA THR A 53 -1.42 -4.70 8.94
C THR A 53 -2.54 -4.34 7.96
N SER A 54 -3.55 -5.21 7.87
CA SER A 54 -4.84 -4.92 7.24
C SER A 54 -5.94 -4.86 8.29
N TYR A 55 -7.08 -4.27 7.92
CA TYR A 55 -8.21 -4.09 8.81
C TYR A 55 -9.45 -4.71 8.20
N ARG A 56 -10.13 -5.55 8.97
CA ARG A 56 -11.42 -6.12 8.59
C ARG A 56 -12.51 -5.67 9.56
N GLU A 57 -13.68 -5.38 9.00
CA GLU A 57 -14.89 -5.22 9.80
C GLU A 57 -15.23 -6.57 10.45
N VAL A 58 -15.60 -6.52 11.72
CA VAL A 58 -16.11 -7.69 12.43
C VAL A 58 -17.56 -7.86 12.00
N PRO A 59 -17.98 -9.01 11.44
CA PRO A 59 -19.39 -9.25 11.17
C PRO A 59 -20.18 -9.08 12.46
N VAL A 60 -21.12 -8.13 12.47
CA VAL A 60 -22.12 -8.03 13.54
C VAL A 60 -22.96 -9.30 13.43
N LEU A 61 -22.70 -10.29 14.28
CA LEU A 61 -23.70 -11.32 14.51
C LEU A 61 -24.95 -10.58 15.03
N PRO A 62 -26.15 -10.84 14.48
CA PRO A 62 -27.37 -10.31 15.07
C PRO A 62 -27.37 -10.76 16.53
N ARG A 63 -27.27 -9.81 17.47
CA ARG A 63 -27.54 -10.12 18.87
C ARG A 63 -29.01 -10.53 18.89
N GLU A 64 -29.26 -11.83 19.00
CA GLU A 64 -30.57 -12.34 19.35
C GLU A 64 -30.92 -11.73 20.70
N GLU A 65 -31.94 -10.86 20.68
CA GLU A 65 -32.62 -10.33 21.85
C GLU A 65 -31.69 -9.67 22.88
N ASP A 66 -31.41 -8.37 22.70
CA ASP A 66 -31.50 -7.43 23.83
C ASP A 66 -31.52 -5.98 23.32
N ARG A 67 -32.63 -5.32 23.64
CA ARG A 67 -32.84 -3.89 23.52
C ARG A 67 -31.99 -3.25 24.61
N ASP A 68 -30.99 -2.47 24.23
CA ASP A 68 -30.60 -1.28 24.97
C ASP A 68 -29.89 -0.36 23.98
N GLU A 69 -30.35 0.90 23.96
CA GLU A 69 -29.91 1.99 23.08
C GLU A 69 -28.50 2.49 23.47
N ASP A 70 -27.57 1.57 23.69
CA ASP A 70 -26.16 1.95 23.77
C ASP A 70 -25.69 2.15 22.33
N GLU A 71 -25.51 3.43 21.99
CA GLU A 71 -24.93 3.95 20.76
C GLU A 71 -23.49 3.41 20.65
N GLY A 72 -23.39 2.12 20.33
CA GLY A 72 -22.17 1.34 20.44
C GLY A 72 -21.11 1.96 19.56
N ASP A 73 -19.97 2.31 20.19
CA ASP A 73 -18.76 2.81 19.52
C ASP A 73 -18.59 2.04 18.21
N PRO A 74 -18.65 2.71 17.03
CA PRO A 74 -18.66 2.03 15.74
C PRO A 74 -17.51 1.04 15.72
N LEU A 75 -17.86 -0.26 15.69
CA LEU A 75 -16.95 -1.39 15.89
C LEU A 75 -15.64 -1.13 15.16
N ARG A 76 -14.59 -0.79 15.93
CA ARG A 76 -13.29 -0.46 15.35
C ARG A 76 -12.82 -1.65 14.51
N PRO A 77 -12.46 -1.44 13.23
CA PRO A 77 -11.95 -2.52 12.38
C PRO A 77 -10.80 -3.25 13.08
N ARG A 78 -10.82 -4.59 13.04
CA ARG A 78 -9.79 -5.40 13.70
C ARG A 78 -8.52 -5.42 12.85
N ALA A 79 -7.40 -5.02 13.46
CA ALA A 79 -6.07 -5.17 12.88
C ALA A 79 -5.69 -6.66 12.75
N THR A 80 -5.25 -7.07 11.57
CA THR A 80 -4.80 -8.42 11.26
C THR A 80 -3.48 -8.36 10.50
N ALA A 81 -2.52 -9.24 10.83
CA ALA A 81 -1.30 -9.41 10.05
C ALA A 81 -1.64 -10.05 8.70
N THR A 82 -1.16 -9.48 7.62
CA THR A 82 -1.51 -9.88 6.24
C THR A 82 -0.29 -9.73 5.35
N LEU A 83 -0.11 -10.61 4.37
CA LEU A 83 0.96 -10.44 3.38
C LEU A 83 0.71 -9.17 2.59
N LEU A 84 1.76 -8.44 2.24
CA LEU A 84 1.67 -7.19 1.49
C LEU A 84 0.88 -7.37 0.18
N ARG A 85 1.07 -8.51 -0.50
CA ARG A 85 0.35 -8.86 -1.73
C ARG A 85 -1.16 -9.03 -1.55
N ASP A 86 -1.60 -9.42 -0.34
CA ASP A 86 -3.01 -9.65 -0.03
C ASP A 86 -3.72 -8.37 0.44
N ILE A 87 -2.98 -7.30 0.75
CA ILE A 87 -3.55 -5.99 1.02
C ILE A 87 -4.01 -5.40 -0.31
N PRO A 88 -5.25 -4.88 -0.43
CA PRO A 88 -5.68 -4.23 -1.67
C PRO A 88 -4.70 -3.12 -2.07
N HIS A 89 -4.13 -3.20 -3.27
CA HIS A 89 -3.10 -2.26 -3.73
C HIS A 89 -3.07 -2.15 -5.25
N PHE A 90 -2.50 -1.06 -5.76
CA PHE A 90 -2.19 -0.96 -7.19
C PHE A 90 -0.88 -0.22 -7.44
N PHE A 91 -0.24 -0.53 -8.58
CA PHE A 91 0.98 0.13 -9.02
C PHE A 91 0.73 1.61 -9.34
N ALA A 92 1.46 2.49 -8.66
CA ALA A 92 1.31 3.93 -8.78
C ALA A 92 2.29 4.56 -9.76
N GLY A 93 3.45 3.93 -9.98
CA GLY A 93 4.50 4.49 -10.82
C GLY A 93 5.91 4.18 -10.34
N ARG A 94 6.87 4.96 -10.84
CA ARG A 94 8.31 4.79 -10.57
C ARG A 94 8.99 6.12 -10.29
N LEU A 95 10.09 6.06 -9.55
CA LEU A 95 10.94 7.23 -9.33
C LEU A 95 11.77 7.54 -10.59
N PHE A 96 11.89 8.82 -10.95
CA PHE A 96 12.59 9.23 -12.18
C PHE A 96 14.06 8.81 -12.20
N ASN A 97 14.77 9.01 -11.07
CA ASN A 97 16.20 8.70 -10.93
C ASN A 97 16.47 7.30 -10.34
N ALA A 98 15.42 6.53 -10.06
CA ALA A 98 15.52 5.18 -9.52
C ALA A 98 14.38 4.33 -10.10
N ARG A 99 14.47 4.02 -11.40
CA ARG A 99 13.39 3.37 -12.16
C ARG A 99 13.12 1.92 -11.74
N ASP A 100 14.04 1.34 -10.98
CA ASP A 100 13.90 0.02 -10.37
C ASP A 100 13.09 0.08 -9.07
N ILE A 101 12.87 1.28 -8.52
CA ILE A 101 12.01 1.49 -7.36
C ILE A 101 10.58 1.74 -7.85
N GLU A 102 9.73 0.75 -7.60
CA GLU A 102 8.31 0.80 -7.86
C GLU A 102 7.56 1.35 -6.65
N VAL A 103 6.56 2.19 -6.91
CA VAL A 103 5.72 2.80 -5.89
C VAL A 103 4.32 2.23 -6.02
N TYR A 104 3.73 1.85 -4.89
CA TYR A 104 2.40 1.27 -4.80
C TYR A 104 1.54 2.06 -3.82
N PHE A 105 0.24 2.18 -4.12
CA PHE A 105 -0.75 2.62 -3.14
C PHE A 105 -1.41 1.40 -2.51
N LEU A 106 -1.40 1.34 -1.19
CA LEU A 106 -2.04 0.29 -0.40
C LEU A 106 -3.30 0.83 0.29
N PHE A 107 -4.31 -0.02 0.38
CA PHE A 107 -5.61 0.28 0.99
C PHE A 107 -5.93 -0.75 2.07
N PRO A 108 -5.25 -0.69 3.24
CA PRO A 108 -5.42 -1.68 4.30
C PRO A 108 -6.82 -1.71 4.93
N HIS A 109 -7.62 -0.66 4.71
CA HIS A 109 -9.01 -0.56 5.18
C HIS A 109 -10.06 -0.81 4.10
N LEU A 110 -9.66 -1.11 2.86
CA LEU A 110 -10.63 -1.33 1.79
C LEU A 110 -11.24 -2.73 1.93
N PRO A 111 -12.55 -2.87 2.21
CA PRO A 111 -13.19 -4.18 2.16
C PRO A 111 -13.19 -4.69 0.72
N VAL A 112 -12.73 -5.92 0.53
CA VAL A 112 -12.75 -6.59 -0.76
C VAL A 112 -13.37 -7.98 -0.59
N ASP A 113 -14.42 -8.23 -1.35
CA ASP A 113 -15.02 -9.55 -1.50
C ASP A 113 -14.20 -10.34 -2.53
N GLY A 114 -13.26 -11.15 -2.06
CA GLY A 114 -12.39 -11.97 -2.91
C GLY A 114 -11.05 -11.30 -3.25
N GLU A 115 -10.51 -11.63 -4.43
CA GLU A 115 -9.19 -11.16 -4.86
C GLU A 115 -9.26 -9.72 -5.41
N PHE A 116 -8.42 -8.84 -4.86
CA PHE A 116 -8.31 -7.47 -5.35
C PHE A 116 -7.41 -7.38 -6.59
N ILE A 117 -8.02 -7.12 -7.75
CA ILE A 117 -7.26 -6.90 -8.99
C ILE A 117 -6.94 -5.42 -9.26
N GLY A 118 -7.62 -4.50 -8.60
CA GLY A 118 -7.47 -3.05 -8.82
C GLY A 118 -8.76 -2.27 -8.57
N LEU A 119 -8.65 -0.95 -8.48
CA LEU A 119 -9.81 -0.08 -8.40
C LEU A 119 -10.53 -0.05 -9.76
N LYS A 120 -11.87 -0.06 -9.77
CA LYS A 120 -12.61 0.28 -10.99
C LYS A 120 -12.28 1.72 -11.40
N GLN A 121 -12.36 2.03 -12.70
CA GLN A 121 -12.03 3.37 -13.23
C GLN A 121 -12.72 4.50 -12.44
N GLN A 122 -14.02 4.38 -12.17
CA GLN A 122 -14.77 5.37 -11.37
C GLN A 122 -14.32 5.45 -9.90
N GLN A 123 -13.84 4.36 -9.31
CA GLN A 123 -13.27 4.37 -7.96
C GLN A 123 -11.92 5.08 -7.97
N LEU A 124 -11.07 4.79 -8.96
CA LEU A 124 -9.78 5.43 -9.15
C LEU A 124 -9.91 6.94 -9.35
N TYR A 125 -10.84 7.39 -10.20
CA TYR A 125 -11.07 8.82 -10.46
C TYR A 125 -11.52 9.54 -9.19
N ARG A 126 -12.51 8.97 -8.48
CA ARG A 126 -12.98 9.52 -7.21
C ARG A 126 -11.87 9.58 -6.16
N TRP A 127 -11.10 8.51 -6.01
CA TRP A 127 -9.99 8.47 -5.06
C TRP A 127 -8.93 9.50 -5.41
N PHE A 128 -8.54 9.60 -6.68
CA PHE A 128 -7.52 10.54 -7.12
C PHE A 128 -7.96 11.99 -6.90
N ASP A 129 -9.15 12.34 -7.40
CA ASP A 129 -9.64 13.72 -7.39
C ASP A 129 -10.03 14.20 -5.99
N ARG A 130 -10.55 13.31 -5.12
CA ARG A 130 -11.09 13.69 -3.81
C ARG A 130 -10.17 13.42 -2.63
N ILE A 131 -9.16 12.56 -2.80
CA ILE A 131 -8.30 12.13 -1.69
C ILE A 131 -6.84 12.41 -2.04
N PHE A 132 -6.31 11.76 -3.08
CA PHE A 132 -4.88 11.83 -3.37
C PHE A 132 -4.42 13.23 -3.75
N LEU A 133 -5.05 13.86 -4.74
CA LEU A 133 -4.65 15.18 -5.22
C LEU A 133 -4.82 16.27 -4.14
N PRO A 134 -5.96 16.35 -3.41
CA PRO A 134 -6.09 17.29 -2.29
C PRO A 134 -5.02 17.09 -1.21
N ALA A 135 -4.75 15.84 -0.80
CA ALA A 135 -3.71 15.55 0.19
C ALA A 135 -2.35 16.02 -0.30
N LEU A 136 -2.03 15.79 -1.57
CA LEU A 136 -0.77 16.20 -2.16
C LEU A 136 -0.63 17.73 -2.26
N THR A 137 -1.69 18.43 -2.65
CA THR A 137 -1.71 19.90 -2.69
C THR A 137 -1.59 20.55 -1.31
N SER A 138 -1.94 19.83 -0.23
CA SER A 138 -1.81 20.34 1.15
C SER A 138 -0.36 20.36 1.66
N ILE A 139 0.53 19.54 1.07
CA ILE A 139 1.91 19.39 1.52
C ILE A 139 2.96 19.89 0.52
N ALA A 140 2.58 20.12 -0.74
CA ALA A 140 3.50 20.49 -1.80
C ALA A 140 2.99 21.68 -2.63
N PRO A 141 3.86 22.67 -2.91
CA PRO A 141 3.51 23.80 -3.76
C PRO A 141 3.28 23.39 -5.23
N ALA A 142 2.46 24.17 -5.94
CA ALA A 142 2.01 23.85 -7.29
C ALA A 142 3.13 23.60 -8.31
N TYR A 143 4.30 24.27 -8.18
CA TYR A 143 5.42 24.06 -9.10
C TYR A 143 6.06 22.67 -8.98
N ILE A 144 5.96 22.01 -7.81
CA ILE A 144 6.38 20.61 -7.64
C ILE A 144 5.37 19.67 -8.30
N LEU A 145 4.08 20.03 -8.25
CA LEU A 145 2.96 19.21 -8.72
C LEU A 145 2.62 19.41 -10.20
N GLN A 146 3.37 20.24 -10.93
CA GLN A 146 3.05 20.63 -12.31
C GLN A 146 2.93 19.46 -13.31
N HIS A 147 3.53 18.32 -13.01
CA HIS A 147 3.51 17.12 -13.84
C HIS A 147 2.36 16.15 -13.51
N ILE A 148 1.59 16.44 -12.46
CA ILE A 148 0.48 15.61 -12.01
C ILE A 148 -0.81 16.13 -12.66
N PRO A 149 -1.67 15.25 -13.19
CA PRO A 149 -2.93 15.68 -13.79
C PRO A 149 -3.79 16.40 -12.74
N ARG A 150 -4.42 17.50 -13.16
CA ARG A 150 -5.33 18.28 -12.29
C ARG A 150 -6.59 17.49 -11.92
N SER A 151 -6.93 16.48 -12.70
CA SER A 151 -8.05 15.58 -12.46
C SER A 151 -7.97 14.39 -13.40
N LEU A 152 -8.55 13.24 -13.05
CA LEU A 152 -8.64 12.06 -13.93
C LEU A 152 -10.00 11.92 -14.65
N ARG A 153 -10.87 12.94 -14.59
CA ARG A 153 -12.27 12.93 -15.07
C ARG A 153 -12.53 12.14 -16.35
#